data_AF-I9UND1-F1
#
_entry.id   AF-I9UND1-F1
#
_cell.length_a   1.000
_cell.length_b   1.000
_cell.length_c   1.000
_cell.angle_alpha   90.00
_cell.angle_beta   90.00
_cell.angle_gamma   90.00
#
_symmetry.space_group_name_H-M   'P 1'
#
loop_
_entity.id
_entity.type
_entity.pdbx_description
1 polymer ?
#
loop_
_entity_poly.entity_id
_entity_poly.type
_entity_poly.pdbx_seq_one_letter_code
_entity_poly.pdbx_strand_id
1 'polypeptide(L)'
;MNIYKNPFAIRASERIETDEMFLELFSSEPLTHLDEKNDQGKLWGEVTTILSSPGAGKTTLLRLFSPSILQRITERNSAYKKLKKLDVIDSEHIKKCGVYLQLGRDYEFLEDDVLFNDMEQRRIFLSLLNARIVLATLKSCMSLAGIKYTALNEIVYAPEELVPEFGDFKAEFTGKELLNWATEQERKICEFLDSFVLPDEGIQGSSSLFALKVMKASWFTYKRERLCDEFIFQIDDGHKLTDKQKKIIRSETVEVRLPVTLWVAERLETLSTTDILSDRNIRDRDDQTIHLENSKKAIFNPMVKNIATLRSAFSSDGIILTSALASDTTINYKALYNEASKKYRAQLEKLHNYENYQECVAIVNEQDPYERVLNMRALLMHASRQGSGGSMNLFGYTAQDLEWVVNSVMSLVKEVIPGEISKLPQYYGFSTLVDLASQNVEQFLDLSAKMYELLVAKKISDPSHYVLTAEEQDNIVRDFALARLEDIKRLPRGNKIYGFLMHLMDFCHELTFTPTYSYRSVTGFAVKEENSGKWSKDGFWFQEEANEELSIMLKDCLSYNFLMKQGINQGKKDQKWTIFYLNSWLCAYAHLPLERGGWRPLTLHKLNSWL
;
A
#
# COMPACT_ATOMS: atom_id res chain seq x y z
N MET A 1 -1.82 22.22 -30.02
CA MET A 1 -0.55 21.54 -29.67
C MET A 1 -0.88 20.66 -28.47
N ASN A 2 -1.15 19.37 -28.68
CA ASN A 2 -1.43 18.47 -27.56
C ASN A 2 -0.11 18.28 -26.81
N ILE A 3 -0.03 18.81 -25.59
CA ILE A 3 1.10 18.56 -24.70
C ILE A 3 1.05 17.08 -24.37
N TYR A 4 2.08 16.33 -24.78
CA TYR A 4 2.23 14.93 -24.41
C TYR A 4 2.21 14.82 -22.88
N LYS A 5 1.20 14.13 -22.34
CA LYS A 5 1.04 13.87 -20.91
C LYS A 5 0.84 12.38 -20.72
N ASN A 6 1.89 11.68 -20.27
CA ASN A 6 1.82 10.27 -19.94
C ASN A 6 0.71 10.07 -18.87
N PRO A 7 -0.41 9.38 -19.18
CA PRO A 7 -1.55 9.29 -18.27
C PRO A 7 -1.22 8.52 -16.99
N PHE A 8 -0.24 7.62 -17.04
CA PHE A 8 0.25 6.86 -15.89
C PHE A 8 1.18 7.68 -15.00
N ALA A 9 1.83 8.71 -15.54
CA ALA A 9 2.67 9.63 -14.78
C ALA A 9 1.87 10.74 -14.06
N ILE A 10 0.56 10.85 -14.29
CA ILE A 10 -0.32 11.78 -13.57
C ILE A 10 -0.53 11.24 -12.14
N ARG A 11 0.38 11.63 -11.24
CA ARG A 11 0.47 11.22 -9.83
C ARG A 11 -0.54 11.94 -8.95
N ALA A 12 -0.88 11.32 -7.81
CA ALA A 12 -1.65 11.86 -6.69
C ALA A 12 -3.00 12.47 -7.08
N SER A 13 -4.05 12.19 -6.30
CA SER A 13 -5.32 12.87 -6.53
C SER A 13 -5.11 14.39 -6.56
N GLU A 14 -4.27 14.96 -5.70
CA GLU A 14 -3.97 16.40 -5.64
C GLU A 14 -3.37 17.03 -6.92
N ARG A 15 -2.68 16.27 -7.79
CA ARG A 15 -2.13 16.82 -9.05
C ARG A 15 -3.02 16.55 -10.27
N ILE A 16 -4.15 15.86 -10.08
CA ILE A 16 -5.19 15.82 -11.10
C ILE A 16 -5.89 17.18 -11.10
N GLU A 17 -5.52 17.98 -12.11
CA GLU A 17 -5.88 19.39 -12.28
C GLU A 17 -7.39 19.66 -12.29
N THR A 18 -8.21 18.71 -12.79
CA THR A 18 -9.66 18.87 -12.89
C THR A 18 -10.41 17.70 -12.25
N ASP A 19 -11.60 17.97 -11.73
CA ASP A 19 -12.46 16.95 -11.11
C ASP A 19 -13.01 15.97 -12.15
N GLU A 20 -13.23 16.42 -13.38
CA GLU A 20 -13.66 15.59 -14.50
C GLU A 20 -12.61 14.51 -14.79
N MET A 21 -11.33 14.92 -14.88
CA MET A 21 -10.22 13.98 -15.07
C MET A 21 -10.07 13.04 -13.87
N PHE A 22 -10.33 13.50 -12.65
CA PHE A 22 -10.34 12.63 -11.47
C PHE A 22 -11.41 11.52 -11.60
N LEU A 23 -12.65 11.91 -11.93
CA LEU A 23 -13.79 11.01 -12.05
C LEU A 23 -13.67 10.00 -13.20
N GLU A 24 -13.00 10.38 -14.30
CA GLU A 24 -12.70 9.48 -15.42
C GLU A 24 -11.63 8.45 -15.07
N LEU A 25 -10.66 8.81 -14.22
CA LEU A 25 -9.53 7.96 -13.88
C LEU A 25 -9.73 7.16 -12.57
N PHE A 26 -10.83 7.39 -11.85
CA PHE A 26 -11.11 6.75 -10.57
C PHE A 26 -11.65 5.31 -10.74
N SER A 27 -11.03 4.38 -10.03
CA SER A 27 -11.45 2.97 -9.92
C SER A 27 -12.44 2.83 -8.78
N SER A 28 -13.59 2.17 -8.97
CA SER A 28 -14.61 2.00 -7.92
C SER A 28 -14.28 0.93 -6.86
N GLU A 29 -13.25 0.13 -7.10
CA GLU A 29 -12.85 -1.03 -6.32
C GLU A 29 -12.46 -0.69 -4.87
N PRO A 30 -11.74 0.41 -4.55
CA PRO A 30 -11.44 0.82 -3.17
C PRO A 30 -12.67 1.00 -2.28
N LEU A 31 -13.83 1.36 -2.86
CA LEU A 31 -15.08 1.51 -2.10
C LEU A 31 -15.59 0.20 -1.52
N THR A 32 -15.10 -0.95 -1.98
CA THR A 32 -15.46 -2.27 -1.42
C THR A 32 -15.12 -2.36 0.06
N HIS A 33 -14.04 -1.71 0.50
CA HIS A 33 -13.67 -1.67 1.92
C HIS A 33 -14.68 -0.89 2.77
N LEU A 34 -15.31 0.14 2.17
CA LEU A 34 -16.36 0.91 2.83
C LEU A 34 -17.68 0.14 2.83
N ASP A 35 -17.99 -0.57 1.74
CA ASP A 35 -19.17 -1.45 1.64
C ASP A 35 -19.21 -2.46 2.79
N GLU A 36 -18.09 -3.14 3.07
CA GLU A 36 -17.99 -4.13 4.14
C GLU A 36 -18.30 -3.53 5.53
N LYS A 37 -17.87 -2.30 5.81
CA LYS A 37 -18.14 -1.61 7.08
C LYS A 37 -19.56 -1.05 7.14
N ASN A 38 -20.09 -0.58 6.02
CA ASN A 38 -21.46 -0.10 5.91
C ASN A 38 -22.46 -1.23 6.14
N ASP A 39 -22.21 -2.40 5.55
CA ASP A 39 -23.06 -3.59 5.72
C ASP A 39 -23.06 -4.10 7.18
N GLN A 40 -22.03 -3.76 7.97
CA GLN A 40 -21.94 -4.02 9.41
C GLN A 40 -22.58 -2.92 10.28
N GLY A 41 -23.08 -1.83 9.68
CA GLY A 41 -23.63 -0.67 10.39
C GLY A 41 -22.59 0.15 11.15
N LYS A 42 -21.30 0.06 10.77
CA LYS A 42 -20.17 0.68 11.49
C LYS A 42 -19.49 1.81 10.75
N LEU A 43 -19.94 2.16 9.54
CA LEU A 43 -19.28 3.18 8.72
C LEU A 43 -19.67 4.62 9.09
N TRP A 44 -20.95 4.83 9.39
CA TRP A 44 -21.54 6.16 9.64
C TRP A 44 -21.79 6.38 11.13
N GLY A 45 -21.63 7.62 11.59
CA GLY A 45 -21.78 7.99 13.01
C GLY A 45 -20.65 7.48 13.92
N GLU A 46 -19.54 7.02 13.32
CA GLU A 46 -18.43 6.37 14.00
C GLU A 46 -17.08 7.00 13.61
N VAL A 47 -16.07 6.83 14.47
CA VAL A 47 -14.69 7.21 14.19
C VAL A 47 -13.98 6.03 13.53
N THR A 48 -13.58 6.18 12.27
CA THR A 48 -12.91 5.14 11.48
C THR A 48 -11.47 5.53 11.14
N THR A 49 -10.52 4.65 11.41
CA THR A 49 -9.12 4.84 11.00
C THR A 49 -8.85 4.12 9.69
N ILE A 50 -8.39 4.85 8.67
CA ILE A 50 -7.99 4.30 7.37
C ILE A 50 -6.46 4.18 7.33
N LEU A 51 -5.96 2.95 7.39
CA LEU A 51 -4.53 2.63 7.46
C LEU A 51 -4.01 2.01 6.16
N SER A 52 -2.83 2.43 5.74
CA SER A 52 -2.06 1.77 4.67
C SER A 52 -0.66 2.34 4.56
N SER A 53 0.26 1.62 3.89
CA SER A 53 1.54 2.21 3.50
C SER A 53 1.36 3.41 2.53
N PRO A 54 2.42 4.19 2.29
CA PRO A 54 2.41 5.22 1.25
C PRO A 54 2.02 4.66 -0.13
N GLY A 55 1.20 5.40 -0.88
CA GLY A 55 0.84 5.04 -2.27
C GLY A 55 -0.36 4.09 -2.45
N ALA A 56 -1.00 3.65 -1.36
CA ALA A 56 -2.21 2.80 -1.43
C ALA A 56 -3.51 3.54 -1.83
N GLY A 57 -3.48 4.87 -1.95
CA GLY A 57 -4.62 5.66 -2.45
C GLY A 57 -5.58 6.26 -1.41
N LYS A 58 -5.17 6.43 -0.14
CA LYS A 58 -5.98 7.07 0.93
C LYS A 58 -6.55 8.43 0.52
N THR A 59 -5.70 9.37 0.13
CA THR A 59 -6.10 10.73 -0.30
C THR A 59 -7.01 10.70 -1.53
N THR A 60 -6.81 9.73 -2.43
CA THR A 60 -7.69 9.51 -3.60
C THR A 60 -9.09 9.06 -3.17
N LEU A 61 -9.17 8.15 -2.20
CA LEU A 61 -10.43 7.70 -1.61
C LEU A 61 -11.16 8.85 -0.90
N LEU A 62 -10.46 9.63 -0.08
CA LEU A 62 -11.06 10.78 0.62
C LEU A 62 -11.57 11.84 -0.36
N ARG A 63 -10.78 12.20 -1.39
CA ARG A 63 -11.16 13.20 -2.42
C ARG A 63 -12.48 12.85 -3.10
N LEU A 64 -12.83 11.57 -3.27
CA LEU A 64 -14.10 11.17 -3.90
C LEU A 64 -15.33 11.77 -3.20
N PHE A 65 -15.25 11.97 -1.88
CA PHE A 65 -16.34 12.51 -1.07
C PHE A 65 -16.34 14.05 -1.01
N SER A 66 -15.39 14.71 -1.67
CA SER A 66 -15.35 16.17 -1.67
C SER A 66 -16.54 16.75 -2.44
N PRO A 67 -17.04 17.93 -2.04
CA PRO A 67 -18.25 18.50 -2.64
C PRO A 67 -18.19 18.65 -4.16
N SER A 68 -17.06 19.11 -4.70
CA SER A 68 -16.91 19.36 -6.14
C SER A 68 -16.94 18.08 -6.96
N ILE A 69 -16.42 16.97 -6.43
CA ILE A 69 -16.51 15.65 -7.05
C ILE A 69 -17.96 15.14 -7.02
N LEU A 70 -18.61 15.22 -5.86
CA LEU A 70 -19.98 14.72 -5.68
C LEU A 70 -21.00 15.50 -6.52
N GLN A 71 -20.78 16.80 -6.78
CA GLN A 71 -21.63 17.59 -7.68
C GLN A 71 -21.47 17.22 -9.16
N ARG A 72 -20.33 16.63 -9.54
CA ARG A 72 -19.98 16.33 -10.95
C ARG A 72 -20.16 14.86 -11.31
N ILE A 73 -20.32 13.97 -10.33
CA ILE A 73 -20.45 12.54 -10.58
C ILE A 73 -21.77 12.22 -11.28
N THR A 74 -21.71 11.35 -12.28
CA THR A 74 -22.89 10.91 -13.07
C THR A 74 -22.94 9.39 -13.17
N GLU A 75 -24.06 8.84 -13.68
CA GLU A 75 -24.23 7.40 -13.90
C GLU A 75 -23.15 6.77 -14.82
N ARG A 76 -22.44 7.59 -15.61
CA ARG A 76 -21.34 7.14 -16.47
C ARG A 76 -20.07 6.81 -15.67
N ASN A 77 -19.92 7.38 -14.48
CA ASN A 77 -18.73 7.19 -13.66
C ASN A 77 -18.82 5.88 -12.88
N SER A 78 -17.72 5.13 -12.84
CA SER A 78 -17.64 3.80 -12.21
C SER A 78 -18.08 3.81 -10.74
N ALA A 79 -17.80 4.89 -10.00
CA ALA A 79 -18.09 5.03 -8.58
C ALA A 79 -19.57 5.34 -8.26
N TYR A 80 -20.36 5.81 -9.23
CA TYR A 80 -21.72 6.31 -8.98
C TYR A 80 -22.63 5.28 -8.30
N LYS A 81 -22.66 4.05 -8.83
CA LYS A 81 -23.50 2.97 -8.28
C LYS A 81 -23.14 2.62 -6.84
N LYS A 82 -21.84 2.65 -6.50
CA LYS A 82 -21.36 2.37 -5.15
C LYS A 82 -21.65 3.51 -4.18
N LEU A 83 -21.45 4.75 -4.59
CA LEU A 83 -21.81 5.92 -3.77
C LEU A 83 -23.32 5.98 -3.50
N LYS A 84 -24.15 5.59 -4.47
CA LYS A 84 -25.60 5.44 -4.27
C LYS A 84 -25.92 4.31 -3.29
N LYS A 85 -25.24 3.16 -3.36
CA LYS A 85 -25.40 2.05 -2.40
C LYS A 85 -25.01 2.48 -0.98
N LEU A 86 -23.96 3.27 -0.83
CA LEU A 86 -23.48 3.81 0.44
C LEU A 86 -24.34 4.98 0.98
N ASP A 87 -25.43 5.34 0.30
CA ASP A 87 -26.31 6.44 0.67
C ASP A 87 -25.58 7.80 0.77
N VAL A 88 -24.58 8.00 -0.10
CA VAL A 88 -23.80 9.25 -0.21
C VAL A 88 -24.49 10.23 -1.15
N ILE A 89 -25.08 9.70 -2.22
CA ILE A 89 -25.79 10.47 -3.26
C ILE A 89 -27.13 9.82 -3.62
N ASP A 90 -28.06 10.67 -4.03
CA ASP A 90 -29.34 10.38 -4.68
C ASP A 90 -29.23 10.75 -6.19
N SER A 91 -30.23 10.38 -7.00
CA SER A 91 -30.46 10.96 -8.32
C SER A 91 -30.42 12.49 -8.38
N GLU A 92 -30.85 13.19 -7.33
CA GLU A 92 -31.03 14.65 -7.32
C GLU A 92 -30.30 15.38 -6.17
N HIS A 93 -29.85 14.69 -5.13
CA HIS A 93 -29.30 15.32 -3.93
C HIS A 93 -28.01 14.66 -3.42
N ILE A 94 -27.11 15.47 -2.86
CA ILE A 94 -25.93 14.99 -2.13
C ILE A 94 -26.36 14.77 -0.69
N LYS A 95 -26.40 13.51 -0.25
CA LYS A 95 -26.79 13.17 1.12
C LYS A 95 -25.63 13.35 2.10
N LYS A 96 -24.47 12.78 1.78
CA LYS A 96 -23.29 12.84 2.65
C LYS A 96 -22.13 13.52 1.93
N CYS A 97 -21.49 14.49 2.59
CA CYS A 97 -20.43 15.27 1.99
C CYS A 97 -19.17 15.32 2.88
N GLY A 98 -18.00 15.19 2.27
CA GLY A 98 -16.71 15.30 2.95
C GLY A 98 -16.39 16.71 3.41
N VAL A 99 -15.93 16.83 4.66
CA VAL A 99 -15.24 17.99 5.21
C VAL A 99 -13.77 17.61 5.36
N TYR A 100 -12.97 18.00 4.39
CA TYR A 100 -11.58 17.56 4.25
C TYR A 100 -10.60 18.50 4.97
N LEU A 101 -9.83 17.94 5.89
CA LEU A 101 -8.76 18.59 6.63
C LEU A 101 -7.45 17.86 6.37
N GLN A 102 -6.52 18.52 5.69
CA GLN A 102 -5.16 18.03 5.51
C GLN A 102 -4.27 18.55 6.64
N LEU A 103 -3.61 17.65 7.36
CA LEU A 103 -2.68 18.06 8.42
C LEU A 103 -1.34 18.52 7.86
N GLY A 104 -0.81 19.61 8.40
CA GLY A 104 0.54 20.11 8.17
C GLY A 104 1.56 19.51 9.14
N ARG A 105 2.86 19.85 8.97
CA ARG A 105 3.92 19.44 9.91
C ARG A 105 3.97 20.31 11.17
N ASP A 106 3.22 21.40 11.20
CA ASP A 106 3.38 22.43 12.23
C ASP A 106 2.72 22.06 13.57
N TYR A 107 1.92 21.00 13.60
CA TYR A 107 1.27 20.53 14.82
C TYR A 107 2.29 20.03 15.85
N GLU A 108 3.40 19.43 15.44
CA GLU A 108 4.41 18.90 16.36
C GLU A 108 5.00 19.99 17.27
N PHE A 109 5.14 21.23 16.77
CA PHE A 109 5.64 22.37 17.55
C PHE A 109 4.71 22.78 18.70
N LEU A 110 3.44 22.37 18.68
CA LEU A 110 2.51 22.65 19.78
C LEU A 110 2.78 21.80 21.03
N GLU A 111 3.67 20.83 20.96
CA GLU A 111 4.11 20.00 22.09
C GLU A 111 5.50 20.39 22.61
N ASP A 112 5.94 21.62 22.36
CA ASP A 112 7.19 22.13 22.93
C ASP A 112 7.06 22.28 24.46
N ASP A 113 7.77 21.43 25.20
CA ASP A 113 7.78 21.39 26.67
C ASP A 113 8.51 22.58 27.33
N VAL A 114 9.27 23.36 26.54
CA VAL A 114 9.91 24.60 27.02
C VAL A 114 8.92 25.76 26.97
N LEU A 115 8.07 25.80 25.95
CA LEU A 115 7.13 26.89 25.72
C LEU A 115 5.82 26.71 26.47
N PHE A 116 5.36 25.47 26.65
CA PHE A 116 4.03 25.17 27.16
C PHE A 116 4.02 24.05 28.18
N ASN A 117 3.16 24.17 29.19
CA ASN A 117 2.83 23.03 30.04
C ASN A 117 1.82 22.08 29.36
N ASP A 118 1.67 20.86 29.89
CA ASP A 118 0.78 19.83 29.35
C ASP A 118 -0.67 20.31 29.09
N MET A 119 -1.20 21.15 29.98
CA MET A 119 -2.57 21.67 29.85
C MET A 119 -2.66 22.68 28.70
N GLU A 120 -1.68 23.57 28.57
CA GLU A 120 -1.60 24.55 27.49
C GLU A 120 -1.43 23.86 26.13
N GLN A 121 -0.51 22.91 26.02
CA GLN A 121 -0.30 22.13 24.79
C GLN A 121 -1.62 21.50 24.30
N ARG A 122 -2.34 20.81 25.20
CA ARG A 122 -3.65 20.23 24.88
C ARG A 122 -4.64 21.31 24.43
N ARG A 123 -4.74 22.41 25.16
CA ARG A 123 -5.76 23.44 24.90
C ARG A 123 -5.49 24.20 23.60
N ILE A 124 -4.24 24.50 23.27
CA ILE A 124 -3.85 25.19 22.04
C ILE A 124 -4.06 24.26 20.84
N PHE A 125 -3.65 22.99 20.95
CA PHE A 125 -3.91 21.98 19.93
C PHE A 125 -5.41 21.86 19.60
N LEU A 126 -6.26 21.74 20.62
CA LEU A 126 -7.71 21.70 20.43
C LEU A 126 -8.25 23.00 19.84
N SER A 127 -7.73 24.16 20.24
CA SER A 127 -8.15 25.45 19.69
C SER A 127 -7.86 25.52 18.18
N LEU A 128 -6.64 25.18 17.77
CA LEU A 128 -6.25 25.15 16.36
C LEU A 128 -7.07 24.15 15.56
N LEU A 129 -7.28 22.95 16.09
CA LEU A 129 -8.06 21.91 15.41
C LEU A 129 -9.53 22.32 15.25
N ASN A 130 -10.15 22.90 16.27
CA ASN A 130 -11.51 23.44 16.18
C ASN A 130 -11.61 24.53 15.10
N ALA A 131 -10.70 25.50 15.10
CA ALA A 131 -10.68 26.57 14.11
C ALA A 131 -10.60 26.01 12.68
N ARG A 132 -9.67 25.07 12.45
CA ARG A 132 -9.48 24.45 11.14
C ARG A 132 -10.66 23.57 10.69
N ILE A 133 -11.35 22.88 11.61
CA ILE A 133 -12.58 22.14 11.29
C ILE A 133 -13.68 23.11 10.85
N VAL A 134 -13.85 24.25 11.54
CA VAL A 134 -14.84 25.27 11.13
C VAL A 134 -14.48 25.83 9.75
N LEU A 135 -13.22 26.17 9.50
CA LEU A 135 -12.76 26.64 8.18
C LEU A 135 -13.01 25.61 7.07
N ALA A 136 -12.67 24.34 7.32
CA ALA A 136 -12.89 23.25 6.37
C ALA A 136 -14.39 23.05 6.09
N THR A 137 -15.23 23.15 7.11
CA THR A 137 -16.70 23.05 6.98
C THR A 137 -17.24 24.17 6.11
N LEU A 138 -16.85 25.43 6.38
CA LEU A 138 -17.27 26.58 5.59
C LEU A 138 -16.82 26.46 4.13
N LYS A 139 -15.61 25.96 3.88
CA LYS A 139 -15.11 25.68 2.52
C LYS A 139 -15.97 24.63 1.81
N SER A 140 -16.35 23.55 2.50
CA SER A 140 -17.28 22.55 1.95
C SER A 140 -18.66 23.15 1.65
N CYS A 141 -19.21 23.95 2.57
CA CYS A 141 -20.49 24.63 2.37
C CYS A 141 -20.46 25.60 1.17
N MET A 142 -19.38 26.37 1.01
CA MET A 142 -19.18 27.25 -0.15
C MET A 142 -19.17 26.48 -1.46
N SER A 143 -18.48 25.34 -1.49
CA SER A 143 -18.41 24.47 -2.66
C SER A 143 -19.77 23.88 -3.00
N LEU A 144 -20.52 23.40 -2.00
CA LEU A 144 -21.89 22.90 -2.18
C LEU A 144 -22.84 23.99 -2.71
N ALA A 145 -22.75 25.21 -2.18
CA ALA A 145 -23.57 26.33 -2.59
C ALA A 145 -23.14 26.95 -3.94
N GLY A 146 -21.95 26.61 -4.46
CA GLY A 146 -21.40 27.21 -5.67
C GLY A 146 -21.03 28.69 -5.51
N ILE A 147 -20.66 29.12 -4.31
CA ILE A 147 -20.37 30.53 -3.98
C ILE A 147 -18.90 30.76 -3.66
N LYS A 148 -18.46 32.02 -3.78
CA LYS A 148 -17.13 32.48 -3.36
C LYS A 148 -17.17 33.03 -1.93
N TYR A 149 -16.00 33.21 -1.33
CA TYR A 149 -15.87 33.70 0.06
C TYR A 149 -16.53 35.06 0.29
N THR A 150 -16.66 35.88 -0.76
CA THR A 150 -17.31 37.20 -0.72
C THR A 150 -18.82 37.11 -0.45
N ALA A 151 -19.45 35.98 -0.74
CA ALA A 151 -20.87 35.74 -0.56
C ALA A 151 -21.18 34.89 0.69
N LEU A 152 -20.20 34.67 1.58
CA LEU A 152 -20.36 33.79 2.73
C LEU A 152 -21.40 34.29 3.76
N ASN A 153 -21.77 35.58 3.69
CA ASN A 153 -22.90 36.14 4.43
C ASN A 153 -24.25 35.48 4.08
N GLU A 154 -24.37 34.86 2.90
CA GLU A 154 -25.59 34.19 2.45
C GLU A 154 -25.76 32.79 3.02
N ILE A 155 -24.72 32.21 3.63
CA ILE A 155 -24.82 30.94 4.36
C ILE A 155 -25.26 31.26 5.78
N VAL A 156 -26.36 30.65 6.21
CA VAL A 156 -26.89 30.78 7.56
C VAL A 156 -26.56 29.52 8.35
N TYR A 157 -25.96 29.69 9.52
CA TYR A 157 -25.73 28.67 10.52
C TYR A 157 -26.69 28.89 11.69
N ALA A 158 -27.62 27.97 11.88
CA ALA A 158 -28.65 28.04 12.92
C ALA A 158 -28.58 26.77 13.77
N PRO A 159 -27.77 26.76 14.84
CA PRO A 159 -27.65 25.60 15.71
C PRO A 159 -28.90 25.41 16.57
N GLU A 160 -29.27 24.15 16.83
CA GLU A 160 -30.40 23.83 17.72
C GLU A 160 -30.12 24.18 19.19
N GLU A 161 -28.85 24.18 19.57
CA GLU A 161 -28.36 24.54 20.90
C GLU A 161 -27.38 25.71 20.78
N LEU A 162 -27.37 26.60 21.77
CA LEU A 162 -26.38 27.68 21.80
C LEU A 162 -24.97 27.09 21.87
N VAL A 163 -24.04 27.74 21.15
CA VAL A 163 -22.62 27.35 21.09
C VAL A 163 -21.79 28.47 21.74
N PRO A 164 -21.54 28.42 23.07
CA PRO A 164 -20.87 29.50 23.79
C PRO A 164 -19.45 29.79 23.29
N GLU A 165 -18.80 28.82 22.66
CA GLU A 165 -17.44 28.94 22.14
C GLU A 165 -17.30 29.97 21.02
N PHE A 166 -18.41 30.36 20.36
CA PHE A 166 -18.43 31.46 19.39
C PHE A 166 -18.57 32.85 20.02
N GLY A 167 -18.67 32.93 21.36
CA GLY A 167 -18.65 34.16 22.14
C GLY A 167 -19.97 34.93 22.15
N ASP A 168 -20.56 35.15 20.98
CA ASP A 168 -21.86 35.80 20.87
C ASP A 168 -22.97 34.77 21.11
N PHE A 169 -23.79 34.93 22.16
CA PHE A 169 -24.98 34.09 22.39
C PHE A 169 -26.08 34.41 21.37
N LYS A 170 -25.83 34.09 20.10
CA LYS A 170 -26.74 34.29 18.97
C LYS A 170 -27.45 32.98 18.64
N ALA A 171 -28.71 33.10 18.23
CA ALA A 171 -29.48 31.98 17.69
C ALA A 171 -29.04 31.60 16.26
N GLU A 172 -28.49 32.56 15.52
CA GLU A 172 -28.04 32.36 14.14
C GLU A 172 -26.74 33.14 13.91
N PHE A 173 -25.85 32.55 13.11
CA PHE A 173 -24.62 33.17 12.63
C PHE A 173 -24.61 33.12 11.12
N THR A 174 -24.04 34.14 10.50
CA THR A 174 -23.65 34.07 9.10
C THR A 174 -22.37 33.25 8.95
N GLY A 175 -22.17 32.61 7.80
CA GLY A 175 -20.92 31.92 7.51
C GLY A 175 -19.70 32.84 7.58
N LYS A 176 -19.87 34.15 7.34
CA LYS A 176 -18.81 35.16 7.48
C LYS A 176 -18.44 35.42 8.94
N GLU A 177 -19.39 35.43 9.87
CA GLU A 177 -19.10 35.53 11.30
C GLU A 177 -18.29 34.31 11.77
N LEU A 178 -18.70 33.10 11.38
CA LEU A 178 -17.95 31.88 11.67
C LEU A 178 -16.54 31.89 11.05
N LEU A 179 -16.41 32.39 9.82
CA LEU A 179 -15.11 32.55 9.15
C LEU A 179 -14.21 33.51 9.93
N ASN A 180 -14.74 34.66 10.35
CA ASN A 180 -13.98 35.65 11.09
C ASN A 180 -13.51 35.09 12.44
N TRP A 181 -14.40 34.39 13.16
CA TRP A 181 -14.05 33.70 14.40
C TRP A 181 -12.92 32.69 14.17
N ALA A 182 -13.08 31.79 13.19
CA ALA A 182 -12.13 30.70 12.97
C ALA A 182 -10.77 31.20 12.47
N THR A 183 -10.77 32.20 11.56
CA THR A 183 -9.54 32.80 11.05
C THR A 183 -8.79 33.53 12.16
N GLU A 184 -9.48 34.22 13.05
CA GLU A 184 -8.84 34.91 14.16
C GLU A 184 -8.19 33.93 15.15
N GLN A 185 -8.86 32.82 15.47
CA GLN A 185 -8.28 31.78 16.32
C GLN A 185 -7.07 31.10 15.66
N GLU A 186 -7.16 30.74 14.38
CA GLU A 186 -6.03 30.15 13.65
C GLU A 186 -4.86 31.12 13.55
N ARG A 187 -5.12 32.38 13.19
CA ARG A 187 -4.10 33.43 13.05
C ARG A 187 -3.31 33.63 14.34
N LYS A 188 -3.99 33.75 15.50
CA LYS A 188 -3.32 33.93 16.81
C LYS A 188 -2.36 32.78 17.13
N ILE A 189 -2.74 31.54 16.79
CA ILE A 189 -1.93 30.35 17.07
C ILE A 189 -0.77 30.24 16.06
N CYS A 190 -1.04 30.47 14.78
CA CYS A 190 -0.01 30.41 13.74
C CYS A 190 1.02 31.54 13.86
N GLU A 191 0.61 32.77 14.17
CA GLU A 191 1.54 33.88 14.43
C GLU A 191 2.47 33.57 15.61
N PHE A 192 1.95 32.93 16.65
CA PHE A 192 2.77 32.44 17.75
C PHE A 192 3.76 31.35 17.28
N LEU A 193 3.30 30.36 16.52
CA LEU A 193 4.15 29.28 16.02
C LEU A 193 5.28 29.79 15.11
N ASP A 194 5.02 30.83 14.32
CA ASP A 194 6.00 31.41 13.40
C ASP A 194 7.00 32.36 14.08
N SER A 195 6.54 33.14 15.06
CA SER A 195 7.35 34.21 15.67
C SER A 195 7.91 33.86 17.05
N PHE A 196 7.38 32.82 17.69
CA PHE A 196 7.60 32.50 19.12
C PHE A 196 7.29 33.67 20.07
N VAL A 197 6.54 34.67 19.61
CA VAL A 197 6.08 35.81 20.42
C VAL A 197 4.63 35.58 20.79
N LEU A 198 4.34 35.58 22.09
CA LEU A 198 2.96 35.54 22.58
C LEU A 198 2.23 36.82 22.16
N PRO A 199 1.04 36.72 21.55
CA PRO A 199 0.18 37.89 21.33
C PRO A 199 -0.09 38.60 22.66
N ASP A 200 -0.20 39.93 22.66
CA ASP A 200 -0.49 40.71 23.88
C ASP A 200 -1.78 40.28 24.59
N GLU A 201 -2.77 39.78 23.83
CA GLU A 201 -4.03 39.23 24.33
C GLU A 201 -3.94 37.75 24.80
N GLY A 202 -2.79 37.10 24.58
CA GLY A 202 -2.58 35.67 24.79
C GLY A 202 -3.28 34.78 23.75
N ILE A 203 -3.01 33.47 23.85
CA ILE A 203 -3.68 32.44 23.05
C ILE A 203 -4.79 31.81 23.86
N GLN A 204 -6.03 31.96 23.41
CA GLN A 204 -7.17 31.32 24.06
C GLN A 204 -7.24 29.84 23.65
N GLY A 205 -6.83 28.97 24.58
CA GLY A 205 -6.92 27.53 24.38
C GLY A 205 -8.33 26.98 24.64
N SER A 206 -8.73 25.95 23.88
CA SER A 206 -10.03 25.27 24.00
C SER A 206 -9.96 24.08 24.96
N SER A 207 -11.01 23.83 25.74
CA SER A 207 -11.09 22.69 26.65
C SER A 207 -11.51 21.39 25.95
N SER A 208 -12.15 21.45 24.79
CA SER A 208 -12.70 20.29 24.09
C SER A 208 -12.64 20.42 22.56
N LEU A 209 -12.80 19.30 21.85
CA LEU A 209 -12.98 19.27 20.40
C LEU A 209 -14.45 19.52 20.00
N PHE A 210 -14.98 20.69 20.38
CA PHE A 210 -16.40 21.02 20.21
C PHE A 210 -16.83 21.14 18.74
N ALA A 211 -15.94 21.53 17.83
CA ALA A 211 -16.28 21.81 16.43
C ALA A 211 -16.95 20.61 15.74
N LEU A 212 -16.50 19.39 16.03
CA LEU A 212 -17.13 18.16 15.50
C LEU A 212 -18.59 18.01 15.95
N LYS A 213 -18.94 18.46 17.17
CA LYS A 213 -20.31 18.40 17.71
C LYS A 213 -21.24 19.40 17.04
N VAL A 214 -20.71 20.59 16.78
CA VAL A 214 -21.52 21.77 16.44
C VAL A 214 -21.55 22.08 14.95
N MET A 215 -20.62 21.56 14.15
CA MET A 215 -20.62 21.74 12.69
C MET A 215 -21.52 20.70 12.01
N LYS A 216 -22.80 20.60 12.40
CA LYS A 216 -23.75 19.66 11.78
C LYS A 216 -24.28 20.19 10.45
N ALA A 217 -24.36 19.35 9.42
CA ALA A 217 -24.88 19.74 8.10
C ALA A 217 -26.31 20.29 8.16
N SER A 218 -27.16 19.72 9.02
CA SER A 218 -28.55 20.15 9.24
C SER A 218 -28.69 21.59 9.73
N TRP A 219 -27.63 22.16 10.31
CA TRP A 219 -27.62 23.52 10.85
C TRP A 219 -27.18 24.57 9.82
N PHE A 220 -26.74 24.15 8.63
CA PHE A 220 -26.35 25.05 7.55
C PHE A 220 -27.44 25.11 6.48
N THR A 221 -27.79 26.33 6.08
CA THR A 221 -28.66 26.57 4.93
C THR A 221 -28.08 27.62 4.00
N TYR A 222 -28.41 27.50 2.72
CA TYR A 222 -28.17 28.50 1.69
C TYR A 222 -29.48 28.76 0.96
N LYS A 223 -29.90 30.03 0.86
CA LYS A 223 -31.22 30.38 0.30
C LYS A 223 -32.39 29.62 0.94
N ARG A 224 -32.28 29.30 2.24
CA ARG A 224 -33.24 28.50 3.04
C ARG A 224 -33.35 27.03 2.67
N GLU A 225 -32.44 26.52 1.84
CA GLU A 225 -32.34 25.10 1.52
C GLU A 225 -31.12 24.49 2.21
N ARG A 226 -31.22 23.20 2.56
CA ARG A 226 -30.10 22.44 3.11
C ARG A 226 -29.09 22.14 2.00
N LEU A 227 -27.81 22.16 2.37
CA LEU A 227 -26.70 21.90 1.44
C LEU A 227 -26.47 20.39 1.23
N CYS A 228 -26.59 19.61 2.30
CA CYS A 228 -26.57 18.14 2.32
C CYS A 228 -27.18 17.64 3.65
N ASP A 229 -27.35 16.33 3.80
CA ASP A 229 -27.94 15.73 5.01
C ASP A 229 -26.90 15.55 6.14
N GLU A 230 -25.67 15.13 5.81
CA GLU A 230 -24.63 14.80 6.80
C GLU A 230 -23.22 15.18 6.31
N PHE A 231 -22.34 15.58 7.24
CA PHE A 231 -20.92 15.75 6.98
C PHE A 231 -20.10 14.55 7.41
N ILE A 232 -19.11 14.21 6.59
CA ILE A 232 -18.06 13.23 6.86
C ILE A 232 -16.79 14.02 7.16
N PHE A 233 -16.39 14.13 8.41
CA PHE A 233 -15.13 14.80 8.75
C PHE A 233 -13.97 13.88 8.35
N GLN A 234 -13.02 14.41 7.58
CA GLN A 234 -11.90 13.64 7.03
C GLN A 234 -10.60 14.31 7.42
N ILE A 235 -9.81 13.65 8.26
CA ILE A 235 -8.45 14.08 8.62
C ILE A 235 -7.48 13.25 7.78
N ASP A 236 -6.80 13.89 6.84
CA ASP A 236 -5.73 13.26 6.06
C ASP A 236 -4.34 13.61 6.61
N ASP A 237 -3.37 12.76 6.31
CA ASP A 237 -2.02 12.82 6.85
C ASP A 237 -1.97 12.80 8.40
N GLY A 238 -2.86 12.03 9.05
CA GLY A 238 -2.91 11.84 10.50
C GLY A 238 -1.58 11.39 11.13
N HIS A 239 -0.69 10.81 10.32
CA HIS A 239 0.66 10.44 10.71
C HIS A 239 1.59 11.61 11.06
N LYS A 240 1.22 12.85 10.71
CA LYS A 240 1.96 14.07 11.10
C LYS A 240 1.64 14.54 12.53
N LEU A 241 0.63 13.96 13.17
CA LEU A 241 0.36 14.20 14.58
C LEU A 241 1.28 13.35 15.45
N THR A 242 1.64 13.87 16.62
CA THR A 242 2.35 13.12 17.64
C THR A 242 1.43 12.09 18.32
N ASP A 243 2.01 11.13 19.04
CA ASP A 243 1.23 10.14 19.80
C ASP A 243 0.35 10.78 20.88
N LYS A 244 0.79 11.90 21.46
CA LYS A 244 0.03 12.64 22.49
C LYS A 244 -1.15 13.37 21.87
N GLN A 245 -0.98 14.04 20.73
CA GLN A 245 -2.09 14.62 19.95
C GLN A 245 -3.13 13.60 19.52
N LYS A 246 -2.69 12.42 19.04
CA LYS A 246 -3.62 11.34 18.65
C LYS A 246 -4.43 10.83 19.82
N LYS A 247 -3.80 10.66 20.99
CA LYS A 247 -4.51 10.31 22.23
C LYS A 247 -5.55 11.36 22.59
N ILE A 248 -5.24 12.66 22.43
CA ILE A 248 -6.19 13.75 22.65
C ILE A 248 -7.37 13.63 21.68
N ILE A 249 -7.15 13.42 20.38
CA ILE A 249 -8.26 13.22 19.42
C ILE A 249 -9.11 12.02 19.83
N ARG A 250 -8.49 10.88 20.17
CA ARG A 250 -9.20 9.66 20.57
C ARG A 250 -10.05 9.88 21.83
N SER A 251 -9.52 10.53 22.86
CA SER A 251 -10.27 10.83 24.08
C SER A 251 -11.42 11.79 23.81
N GLU A 252 -11.21 12.77 22.94
CA GLU A 252 -12.25 13.73 22.58
C GLU A 252 -13.31 13.17 21.65
N THR A 253 -13.13 11.99 21.05
CA THR A 253 -14.02 11.44 20.01
C THR A 253 -14.62 10.09 20.41
N VAL A 254 -13.77 9.07 20.51
CA VAL A 254 -14.17 7.68 20.78
C VAL A 254 -14.66 7.51 22.21
N GLU A 255 -13.93 8.04 23.20
CA GLU A 255 -14.27 7.86 24.62
C GLU A 255 -15.54 8.64 24.98
N VAL A 256 -15.76 9.79 24.33
CA VAL A 256 -16.96 10.63 24.48
C VAL A 256 -18.16 10.10 23.66
N ARG A 257 -17.95 9.10 22.79
CA ARG A 257 -18.96 8.52 21.88
C ARG A 257 -19.70 9.57 21.07
N LEU A 258 -18.93 10.41 20.40
CA LEU A 258 -19.48 11.43 19.52
C LEU A 258 -20.26 10.81 18.36
N PRO A 259 -21.54 11.21 18.14
CA PRO A 259 -22.35 10.71 17.03
C PRO A 259 -21.99 11.45 15.73
N VAL A 260 -20.73 11.33 15.31
CA VAL A 260 -20.19 12.01 14.13
C VAL A 260 -19.45 11.00 13.26
N THR A 261 -19.58 11.13 11.95
CA THR A 261 -18.72 10.37 11.04
C THR A 261 -17.37 11.07 10.94
N LEU A 262 -16.31 10.46 11.50
CA LEU A 262 -14.93 10.96 11.44
C LEU A 262 -14.02 9.89 10.84
N TRP A 263 -13.36 10.20 9.73
CA TRP A 263 -12.34 9.34 9.12
C TRP A 263 -10.96 9.93 9.33
N VAL A 264 -10.05 9.15 9.90
CA VAL A 264 -8.66 9.53 10.11
C VAL A 264 -7.77 8.65 9.24
N ALA A 265 -7.14 9.23 8.23
CA ALA A 265 -6.24 8.53 7.33
C ALA A 265 -4.80 8.62 7.83
N GLU A 266 -4.18 7.47 8.13
CA GLU A 266 -2.80 7.39 8.60
C GLU A 266 -1.94 6.41 7.81
N ARG A 267 -0.62 6.58 7.94
CA ARG A 267 0.37 5.64 7.42
C ARG A 267 0.67 4.57 8.45
N LEU A 268 1.07 3.39 8.01
CA LEU A 268 1.44 2.29 8.91
C LEU A 268 2.59 2.66 9.86
N GLU A 269 3.48 3.57 9.47
CA GLU A 269 4.64 4.00 10.27
C GLU A 269 4.29 4.49 11.69
N THR A 270 3.05 4.93 11.90
CA THR A 270 2.57 5.46 13.19
C THR A 270 2.13 4.39 14.17
N LEU A 271 1.86 3.18 13.69
CA LEU A 271 1.51 2.08 14.57
C LEU A 271 2.71 1.70 15.43
N SER A 272 2.46 1.30 16.68
CA SER A 272 3.52 0.80 17.53
C SER A 272 4.10 -0.50 16.97
N THR A 273 5.33 -0.83 17.36
CA THR A 273 5.99 -2.08 16.95
C THR A 273 5.14 -3.31 17.29
N THR A 274 4.48 -3.30 18.45
CA THR A 274 3.57 -4.37 18.87
C THR A 274 2.30 -4.41 18.02
N ASP A 275 1.75 -3.26 17.62
CA ASP A 275 0.55 -3.23 16.77
C ASP A 275 0.83 -3.72 15.35
N ILE A 276 1.97 -3.37 14.74
CA ILE A 276 2.36 -3.89 13.41
C ILE A 276 2.70 -5.39 13.46
N LEU A 277 3.48 -5.80 14.45
CA LEU A 277 4.02 -7.17 14.51
C LEU A 277 3.03 -8.18 15.12
N SER A 278 2.05 -7.75 15.91
CA SER A 278 0.98 -8.64 16.38
C SER A 278 -0.24 -8.61 15.45
N ASP A 279 -0.73 -9.78 15.04
CA ASP A 279 -2.03 -9.87 14.34
C ASP A 279 -3.22 -9.75 15.31
N ARG A 280 -2.96 -9.80 16.63
CA ARG A 280 -3.97 -9.78 17.69
C ARG A 280 -4.35 -8.37 18.13
N ASN A 281 -3.40 -7.44 18.26
CA ASN A 281 -3.73 -6.10 18.77
C ASN A 281 -4.58 -5.28 17.80
N ILE A 282 -4.42 -5.45 16.49
CA ILE A 282 -5.23 -4.73 15.48
C ILE A 282 -6.69 -5.21 15.50
N ARG A 283 -6.94 -6.49 15.79
CA ARG A 283 -8.30 -7.05 15.85
C ARG A 283 -9.01 -6.76 17.18
N ASP A 284 -8.26 -6.65 18.27
CA ASP A 284 -8.82 -6.42 19.61
C ASP A 284 -8.85 -4.94 20.03
N ARG A 285 -8.20 -4.00 19.31
CA ARG A 285 -8.15 -2.59 19.73
C ARG A 285 -9.18 -1.62 19.18
N ASP A 286 -9.81 -1.83 18.04
CA ASP A 286 -10.97 -1.02 17.60
C ASP A 286 -11.56 -1.65 16.31
N ASP A 287 -12.84 -2.04 16.36
CA ASP A 287 -13.61 -2.62 15.24
C ASP A 287 -13.87 -1.62 14.09
N GLN A 288 -13.13 -0.51 14.07
CA GLN A 288 -13.29 0.67 13.21
C GLN A 288 -12.02 0.99 12.39
N THR A 289 -11.15 0.01 12.15
CA THR A 289 -9.98 0.19 11.28
C THR A 289 -10.20 -0.42 9.89
N ILE A 290 -9.81 0.31 8.84
CA ILE A 290 -9.82 -0.13 7.44
C ILE A 290 -8.38 -0.20 6.92
N HIS A 291 -7.92 -1.39 6.51
CA HIS A 291 -6.60 -1.59 5.89
C HIS A 291 -6.73 -1.71 4.37
N LEU A 292 -6.23 -0.72 3.62
CA LEU A 292 -6.35 -0.74 2.14
C LEU A 292 -5.46 -1.80 1.47
N GLU A 293 -4.33 -2.16 2.09
CA GLU A 293 -3.34 -3.11 1.54
C GLU A 293 -3.60 -4.57 1.92
N ASN A 294 -4.55 -4.85 2.81
CA ASN A 294 -5.00 -6.22 3.05
C ASN A 294 -6.03 -6.69 2.01
N SER A 295 -6.11 -6.00 0.88
CA SER A 295 -6.96 -6.38 -0.23
C SER A 295 -6.42 -7.68 -0.85
N LYS A 296 -7.19 -8.77 -0.70
CA LYS A 296 -6.88 -10.05 -1.37
C LYS A 296 -6.52 -9.78 -2.84
N LYS A 297 -5.60 -10.56 -3.43
CA LYS A 297 -5.26 -10.48 -4.87
C LYS A 297 -6.51 -10.41 -5.78
N ALA A 298 -7.62 -11.04 -5.34
CA ALA A 298 -8.92 -11.00 -5.99
C ALA A 298 -9.55 -9.59 -6.13
N ILE A 299 -9.24 -8.64 -5.26
CA ILE A 299 -9.71 -7.25 -5.31
C ILE A 299 -8.68 -6.37 -6.03
N PHE A 300 -7.39 -6.54 -5.71
CA PHE A 300 -6.33 -5.70 -6.27
C PHE A 300 -6.15 -5.89 -7.78
N ASN A 301 -6.14 -7.14 -8.28
CA ASN A 301 -5.88 -7.41 -9.69
C ASN A 301 -6.95 -6.79 -10.62
N PRO A 302 -8.27 -6.93 -10.35
CA PRO A 302 -9.29 -6.20 -11.11
C PRO A 302 -9.13 -4.68 -11.04
N MET A 303 -8.82 -4.14 -9.86
CA MET A 303 -8.64 -2.70 -9.66
C MET A 303 -7.54 -2.14 -10.56
N VAL A 304 -6.32 -2.70 -10.53
CA VAL A 304 -5.22 -2.17 -11.36
C VAL A 304 -5.43 -2.40 -12.85
N LYS A 305 -6.14 -3.47 -13.23
CA LYS A 305 -6.57 -3.69 -14.61
C LYS A 305 -7.57 -2.63 -15.08
N ASN A 306 -8.51 -2.24 -14.22
CA ASN A 306 -9.45 -1.16 -14.49
C ASN A 306 -8.70 0.18 -14.62
N ILE A 307 -7.81 0.49 -13.67
CA ILE A 307 -6.93 1.67 -13.73
C ILE A 307 -6.15 1.71 -15.06
N ALA A 308 -5.51 0.60 -15.46
CA ALA A 308 -4.77 0.54 -16.72
C ALA A 308 -5.66 0.82 -17.93
N THR A 309 -6.90 0.34 -17.91
CA THR A 309 -7.88 0.55 -18.97
C THR A 309 -8.30 2.02 -19.05
N LEU A 310 -8.70 2.62 -17.92
CA LEU A 310 -9.09 4.03 -17.84
C LEU A 310 -7.94 4.95 -18.29
N ARG A 311 -6.72 4.69 -17.82
CA ARG A 311 -5.52 5.48 -18.15
C ARG A 311 -5.13 5.34 -19.63
N SER A 312 -5.25 4.13 -20.19
CA SER A 312 -5.01 3.90 -21.62
C SER A 312 -6.04 4.61 -22.50
N ALA A 313 -7.32 4.57 -22.11
CA ALA A 313 -8.41 5.24 -22.82
C ALA A 313 -8.32 6.76 -22.78
N PHE A 314 -7.80 7.31 -21.67
CA PHE A 314 -7.54 8.74 -21.53
C PHE A 314 -6.39 9.24 -22.42
N SER A 315 -5.49 8.35 -22.84
CA SER A 315 -4.36 8.75 -23.67
C SER A 315 -4.78 9.15 -25.09
N SER A 316 -4.24 10.27 -25.56
CA SER A 316 -4.34 10.66 -26.97
C SER A 316 -3.59 9.70 -27.92
N ASP A 317 -2.65 8.91 -27.39
CA ASP A 317 -1.80 8.05 -28.20
C ASP A 317 -2.52 6.75 -28.61
N GLY A 318 -3.70 6.43 -28.05
CA GLY A 318 -4.45 5.22 -28.37
C GLY A 318 -3.68 3.92 -28.09
N ILE A 319 -2.74 3.96 -27.13
CA ILE A 319 -1.97 2.79 -26.69
C ILE A 319 -2.74 2.13 -25.55
N ILE A 320 -3.08 0.86 -25.73
CA ILE A 320 -3.66 0.01 -24.69
C ILE A 320 -2.51 -0.74 -24.01
N LEU A 321 -2.18 -0.35 -22.77
CA LEU A 321 -1.02 -0.91 -22.06
C LEU A 321 -1.09 -2.44 -21.96
N THR A 322 -2.26 -2.99 -21.62
CA THR A 322 -2.44 -4.44 -21.39
C THR A 322 -2.14 -5.31 -22.61
N SER A 323 -2.36 -4.80 -23.83
CA SER A 323 -2.11 -5.54 -25.08
C SER A 323 -0.75 -5.20 -25.70
N ALA A 324 -0.09 -4.15 -25.25
CA ALA A 324 1.20 -3.70 -25.78
C ALA A 324 2.41 -4.29 -25.04
N LEU A 325 2.19 -5.17 -24.07
CA LEU A 325 3.22 -5.91 -23.34
C LEU A 325 3.27 -7.34 -23.86
N ALA A 326 4.41 -7.75 -24.44
CA ALA A 326 4.61 -9.14 -24.86
C ALA A 326 4.48 -10.10 -23.66
N SER A 327 3.83 -11.24 -23.88
CA SER A 327 3.68 -12.33 -22.92
C SER A 327 4.64 -13.50 -23.17
N ASP A 328 5.48 -13.39 -24.18
CA ASP A 328 6.49 -14.36 -24.61
C ASP A 328 7.73 -13.63 -25.14
N THR A 329 8.80 -14.40 -25.37
CA THR A 329 10.02 -13.92 -26.01
C THR A 329 10.12 -14.51 -27.42
N THR A 330 10.55 -13.67 -28.36
CA THR A 330 10.85 -14.08 -29.74
C THR A 330 12.34 -14.33 -29.96
N ILE A 331 13.17 -14.08 -28.95
CA ILE A 331 14.62 -14.25 -29.02
C ILE A 331 14.98 -15.73 -28.83
N ASN A 332 15.92 -16.19 -29.66
CA ASN A 332 16.43 -17.54 -29.58
C ASN A 332 17.59 -17.64 -28.56
N TYR A 333 17.33 -18.27 -27.42
CA TYR A 333 18.30 -18.45 -26.34
C TYR A 333 19.05 -19.79 -26.36
N LYS A 334 19.06 -20.52 -27.48
CA LYS A 334 19.68 -21.87 -27.61
C LYS A 334 21.12 -21.93 -27.08
N ALA A 335 21.94 -20.91 -27.31
CA ALA A 335 23.31 -20.88 -26.81
C ALA A 335 23.38 -20.87 -25.27
N LEU A 336 22.55 -20.07 -24.62
CA LEU A 336 22.46 -19.99 -23.16
C LEU A 336 21.91 -21.29 -22.56
N TYR A 337 20.87 -21.86 -23.18
CA TYR A 337 20.33 -23.16 -22.77
C TYR A 337 21.37 -24.29 -22.86
N ASN A 338 22.21 -24.28 -23.90
CA ASN A 338 23.30 -25.24 -24.04
C ASN A 338 24.35 -25.10 -22.94
N GLU A 339 24.75 -23.87 -22.61
CA GLU A 339 25.71 -23.59 -21.55
C GLU A 339 25.17 -24.01 -20.18
N ALA A 340 23.94 -23.61 -19.86
CA ALA A 340 23.28 -23.97 -18.61
C ALA A 340 23.06 -25.48 -18.47
N SER A 341 22.63 -26.16 -19.55
CA SER A 341 22.47 -27.61 -19.56
C SER A 341 23.78 -28.34 -19.24
N LYS A 342 24.91 -27.91 -19.82
CA LYS A 342 26.24 -28.45 -19.49
C LYS A 342 26.59 -28.26 -18.01
N LYS A 343 26.30 -27.08 -17.46
CA LYS A 343 26.49 -26.78 -16.03
C LYS A 343 25.67 -27.71 -15.14
N TYR A 344 24.39 -27.92 -15.44
CA TYR A 344 23.52 -28.79 -14.64
C TYR A 344 23.95 -30.26 -14.72
N ARG A 345 24.34 -30.72 -15.92
CA ARG A 345 24.91 -32.05 -16.10
C ARG A 345 26.15 -32.26 -15.25
N ALA A 346 27.09 -31.31 -15.28
CA ALA A 346 28.32 -31.39 -14.48
C ALA A 346 28.05 -31.38 -12.96
N GLN A 347 26.93 -30.80 -12.50
CA GLN A 347 26.50 -30.90 -11.10
C GLN A 347 25.87 -32.25 -10.80
N LEU A 348 25.04 -32.77 -11.70
CA LEU A 348 24.40 -34.07 -11.59
C LEU A 348 25.44 -35.22 -11.54
N GLU A 349 26.48 -35.13 -12.37
CA GLU A 349 27.61 -36.09 -12.41
C GLU A 349 28.41 -36.14 -11.09
N LYS A 350 28.33 -35.11 -10.25
CA LYS A 350 29.00 -35.08 -8.93
C LYS A 350 28.17 -35.72 -7.82
N LEU A 351 26.90 -36.06 -8.08
CA LEU A 351 26.05 -36.70 -7.08
C LEU A 351 26.41 -38.19 -6.95
N HIS A 352 26.40 -38.67 -5.70
CA HIS A 352 26.71 -40.08 -5.39
C HIS A 352 25.75 -41.09 -6.04
N ASN A 353 24.53 -40.67 -6.40
CA ASN A 353 23.51 -41.48 -7.04
C ASN A 353 23.40 -41.24 -8.56
N TYR A 354 24.42 -40.62 -9.18
CA TYR A 354 24.42 -40.30 -10.61
C TYR A 354 24.20 -41.53 -11.51
N GLU A 355 24.77 -42.68 -11.13
CA GLU A 355 24.67 -43.92 -11.90
C GLU A 355 23.21 -44.33 -12.18
N ASN A 356 22.28 -43.97 -11.30
CA ASN A 356 20.85 -44.26 -11.46
C ASN A 356 20.17 -43.43 -12.54
N TYR A 357 20.82 -42.42 -13.13
CA TYR A 357 20.21 -41.49 -14.09
C TYR A 357 20.89 -41.49 -15.47
N GLN A 358 21.86 -42.37 -15.72
CA GLN A 358 22.66 -42.36 -16.95
C GLN A 358 21.82 -42.51 -18.22
N GLU A 359 20.82 -43.41 -18.21
CA GLU A 359 19.93 -43.64 -19.35
C GLU A 359 19.05 -42.41 -19.63
N CYS A 360 18.44 -41.85 -18.57
CA CYS A 360 17.70 -40.58 -18.66
C CYS A 360 18.54 -39.43 -19.21
N VAL A 361 19.81 -39.32 -18.76
CA VAL A 361 20.74 -38.27 -19.22
C VAL A 361 21.08 -38.45 -20.70
N ALA A 362 21.27 -39.69 -21.18
CA ALA A 362 21.54 -39.96 -22.59
C ALA A 362 20.41 -39.44 -23.48
N ILE A 363 19.16 -39.71 -23.13
CA ILE A 363 17.97 -39.26 -23.87
C ILE A 363 17.85 -37.74 -23.84
N VAL A 364 18.00 -37.13 -22.67
CA VAL A 364 17.91 -35.67 -22.50
C VAL A 364 18.98 -34.95 -23.32
N ASN A 365 20.17 -35.53 -23.53
CA ASN A 365 21.21 -34.92 -24.35
C ASN A 365 20.82 -34.75 -25.82
N GLU A 366 19.95 -35.63 -26.35
CA GLU A 366 19.50 -35.63 -27.74
C GLU A 366 18.32 -34.66 -28.01
N GLN A 367 17.72 -34.09 -26.96
CA GLN A 367 16.60 -33.16 -27.06
C GLN A 367 17.03 -31.76 -27.58
N ASP A 368 16.06 -30.97 -28.07
CA ASP A 368 16.29 -29.55 -28.42
C ASP A 368 16.82 -28.79 -27.19
N PRO A 369 17.72 -27.80 -27.36
CA PRO A 369 18.31 -27.06 -26.25
C PRO A 369 17.34 -26.59 -25.16
N TYR A 370 16.13 -26.15 -25.53
CA TYR A 370 15.13 -25.70 -24.55
C TYR A 370 14.64 -26.86 -23.67
N GLU A 371 14.16 -27.95 -24.27
CA GLU A 371 13.72 -29.14 -23.53
C GLU A 371 14.86 -29.75 -22.73
N ARG A 372 16.06 -29.78 -23.32
CA ARG A 372 17.25 -30.33 -22.68
C ARG A 372 17.64 -29.57 -21.42
N VAL A 373 17.59 -28.23 -21.41
CA VAL A 373 17.96 -27.46 -20.21
C VAL A 373 16.94 -27.67 -19.08
N LEU A 374 15.63 -27.70 -19.41
CA LEU A 374 14.58 -27.97 -18.44
C LEU A 374 14.70 -29.37 -17.84
N ASN A 375 14.78 -30.39 -18.69
CA ASN A 375 14.83 -31.78 -18.26
C ASN A 375 16.12 -32.11 -17.51
N MET A 376 17.26 -31.53 -17.92
CA MET A 376 18.52 -31.69 -17.17
C MET A 376 18.45 -31.06 -15.79
N ARG A 377 17.88 -29.85 -15.66
CA ARG A 377 17.68 -29.19 -14.36
C ARG A 377 16.69 -29.95 -13.49
N ALA A 378 15.66 -30.54 -14.08
CA ALA A 378 14.68 -31.39 -13.40
C ALA A 378 15.32 -32.69 -12.86
N LEU A 379 16.13 -33.38 -13.67
CA LEU A 379 16.90 -34.55 -13.23
C LEU A 379 17.85 -34.20 -12.08
N LEU A 380 18.59 -33.10 -12.20
CA LEU A 380 19.44 -32.59 -11.12
C LEU A 380 18.64 -32.34 -9.83
N MET A 381 17.46 -31.72 -9.95
CA MET A 381 16.61 -31.42 -8.80
C MET A 381 16.09 -32.68 -8.12
N HIS A 382 15.58 -33.62 -8.91
CA HIS A 382 15.08 -34.90 -8.42
C HIS A 382 16.18 -35.72 -7.74
N ALA A 383 17.34 -35.86 -8.39
CA ALA A 383 18.49 -36.61 -7.85
C ALA A 383 19.00 -36.01 -6.54
N SER A 384 19.09 -34.68 -6.45
CA SER A 384 19.55 -33.97 -5.25
C SER A 384 18.59 -34.15 -4.06
N ARG A 385 17.28 -34.20 -4.30
CA ARG A 385 16.27 -34.42 -3.25
C ARG A 385 16.31 -35.85 -2.70
N GLN A 386 16.53 -36.85 -3.56
CA GLN A 386 16.68 -38.25 -3.12
C GLN A 386 17.86 -38.44 -2.16
N GLY A 387 19.00 -37.78 -2.46
CA GLY A 387 20.20 -37.84 -1.60
C GLY A 387 20.08 -37.14 -0.25
N SER A 388 19.07 -36.29 -0.05
CA SER A 388 18.93 -35.43 1.15
C SER A 388 17.93 -35.99 2.19
N GLY A 389 17.39 -37.19 1.99
CA GLY A 389 16.44 -37.84 2.93
C GLY A 389 15.30 -38.65 2.30
N GLY A 390 15.38 -38.98 1.00
CA GLY A 390 14.40 -39.83 0.30
C GLY A 390 14.76 -41.32 0.32
N SER A 391 13.78 -42.19 0.05
CA SER A 391 14.03 -43.62 -0.20
C SER A 391 14.78 -43.78 -1.52
N MET A 392 16.06 -44.14 -1.47
CA MET A 392 16.85 -44.43 -2.67
C MET A 392 16.16 -45.48 -3.53
N ASN A 393 15.98 -45.17 -4.82
CA ASN A 393 15.68 -46.21 -5.79
C ASN A 393 16.94 -47.08 -5.93
N LEU A 394 16.82 -48.36 -5.58
CA LEU A 394 17.90 -49.35 -5.70
C LEU A 394 18.13 -49.79 -7.15
N PHE A 395 17.16 -49.49 -8.02
CA PHE A 395 17.24 -49.73 -9.46
C PHE A 395 17.38 -48.38 -10.17
N GLY A 396 18.18 -48.32 -11.24
CA GLY A 396 18.31 -47.10 -12.06
C GLY A 396 16.97 -46.71 -12.71
N TYR A 397 16.83 -45.43 -13.05
CA TYR A 397 15.71 -44.92 -13.84
C TYR A 397 15.99 -45.15 -15.33
N THR A 398 15.00 -45.71 -16.02
CA THR A 398 15.05 -46.03 -17.45
C THR A 398 14.47 -44.90 -18.30
N ALA A 399 14.58 -45.04 -19.63
CA ALA A 399 13.93 -44.17 -20.58
C ALA A 399 12.44 -43.93 -20.32
N GLN A 400 11.73 -44.97 -19.88
CA GLN A 400 10.29 -44.93 -19.64
C GLN A 400 9.93 -44.13 -18.38
N ASP A 401 10.87 -44.00 -17.45
CA ASP A 401 10.67 -43.28 -16.18
C ASP A 401 10.90 -41.78 -16.30
N LEU A 402 11.61 -41.33 -17.34
CA LEU A 402 12.06 -39.94 -17.52
C LEU A 402 10.91 -38.94 -17.37
N GLU A 403 9.80 -39.19 -18.04
CA GLU A 403 8.65 -38.28 -18.02
C GLU A 403 8.06 -38.13 -16.60
N TRP A 404 7.93 -39.24 -15.86
CA TRP A 404 7.45 -39.21 -14.48
C TRP A 404 8.42 -38.47 -13.55
N VAL A 405 9.72 -38.76 -13.66
CA VAL A 405 10.77 -38.12 -12.85
C VAL A 405 10.75 -36.61 -13.05
N VAL A 406 10.75 -36.16 -14.30
CA VAL A 406 10.84 -34.76 -14.66
C VAL A 406 9.54 -34.01 -14.36
N ASN A 407 8.37 -34.58 -14.69
CA ASN A 407 7.08 -33.91 -14.49
C ASN A 407 6.79 -33.62 -13.01
N SER A 408 7.34 -34.43 -12.09
CA SER A 408 7.20 -34.21 -10.64
C SER A 408 7.77 -32.87 -10.15
N VAL A 409 8.71 -32.26 -10.89
CA VAL A 409 9.40 -31.01 -10.53
C VAL A 409 9.37 -29.93 -11.62
N MET A 410 8.79 -30.21 -12.78
CA MET A 410 8.88 -29.34 -13.96
C MET A 410 8.32 -27.92 -13.72
N SER A 411 7.25 -27.77 -12.96
CA SER A 411 6.71 -26.44 -12.61
C SER A 411 7.74 -25.57 -11.89
N LEU A 412 8.46 -26.15 -10.93
CA LEU A 412 9.51 -25.49 -10.15
C LEU A 412 10.73 -25.16 -11.01
N VAL A 413 11.07 -26.04 -11.96
CA VAL A 413 12.17 -25.79 -12.90
C VAL A 413 11.85 -24.61 -13.81
N LYS A 414 10.64 -24.57 -14.39
CA LYS A 414 10.21 -23.46 -15.25
C LYS A 414 10.21 -22.13 -14.52
N GLU A 415 9.90 -22.14 -13.23
CA GLU A 415 9.92 -20.96 -12.36
C GLU A 415 11.34 -20.39 -12.17
N VAL A 416 12.35 -21.24 -11.91
CA VAL A 416 13.71 -20.79 -11.55
C VAL A 416 14.64 -20.55 -12.74
N ILE A 417 14.41 -21.21 -13.88
CA ILE A 417 15.31 -21.14 -15.05
C ILE A 417 15.59 -19.71 -15.53
N PRO A 418 14.59 -18.81 -15.65
CA PRO A 418 14.86 -17.41 -16.03
C PRO A 418 15.80 -16.68 -15.05
N GLY A 419 15.70 -16.97 -13.76
CA GLY A 419 16.56 -16.37 -12.73
C GLY A 419 17.96 -16.99 -12.69
N GLU A 420 18.07 -18.32 -12.85
CA GLU A 420 19.37 -19.03 -12.86
C GLU A 420 20.22 -18.68 -14.08
N ILE A 421 19.58 -18.43 -15.22
CA ILE A 421 20.23 -18.00 -16.46
C ILE A 421 20.03 -16.49 -16.59
N SER A 422 20.87 -15.72 -15.89
CA SER A 422 20.73 -14.27 -15.68
C SER A 422 20.50 -13.38 -16.90
N LYS A 423 20.74 -13.88 -18.12
CA LYS A 423 20.50 -13.18 -19.40
C LYS A 423 19.10 -13.41 -19.98
N LEU A 424 18.28 -14.28 -19.39
CA LEU A 424 16.91 -14.49 -19.81
C LEU A 424 16.00 -13.42 -19.22
N PRO A 425 15.04 -12.89 -19.99
CA PRO A 425 14.01 -12.03 -19.43
C PRO A 425 13.13 -12.85 -18.50
N GLN A 426 12.79 -12.26 -17.35
CA GLN A 426 12.00 -12.89 -16.30
C GLN A 426 10.76 -12.07 -15.97
N TYR A 427 10.87 -10.74 -16.02
CA TYR A 427 9.83 -9.82 -15.58
C TYR A 427 9.12 -9.17 -16.76
N TYR A 428 8.22 -9.91 -17.38
CA TYR A 428 7.45 -9.42 -18.54
C TYR A 428 6.00 -9.94 -18.53
N GLY A 429 5.15 -9.25 -19.28
CA GLY A 429 3.72 -9.49 -19.36
C GLY A 429 2.93 -8.72 -18.30
N PHE A 430 1.65 -8.48 -18.60
CA PHE A 430 0.78 -7.70 -17.72
C PHE A 430 0.55 -8.36 -16.35
N SER A 431 0.46 -9.70 -16.29
CA SER A 431 0.34 -10.42 -15.01
C SER A 431 1.53 -10.16 -14.09
N THR A 432 2.74 -10.18 -14.66
CA THR A 432 3.99 -9.90 -13.95
C THR A 432 4.03 -8.45 -13.47
N LEU A 433 3.59 -7.49 -14.29
CA LEU A 433 3.46 -6.09 -13.88
C LEU A 433 2.53 -5.93 -12.66
N VAL A 434 1.42 -6.68 -12.62
CA VAL A 434 0.49 -6.67 -11.48
C VAL A 434 1.13 -7.32 -10.24
N ASP A 435 1.82 -8.45 -10.38
CA ASP A 435 2.51 -9.09 -9.26
C ASP A 435 3.65 -8.23 -8.71
N LEU A 436 4.39 -7.55 -9.59
CA LEU A 436 5.44 -6.61 -9.24
C LEU A 436 4.92 -5.46 -8.40
N ALA A 437 3.66 -5.04 -8.55
CA ALA A 437 3.09 -3.93 -7.78
C ALA A 437 2.84 -4.24 -6.30
N SER A 438 2.85 -5.52 -5.88
CA SER A 438 2.71 -5.92 -4.48
C SER A 438 1.54 -5.27 -3.73
N GLN A 439 0.36 -5.19 -4.35
CA GLN A 439 -0.84 -4.55 -3.78
C GLN A 439 -0.71 -3.03 -3.52
N ASN A 440 0.26 -2.36 -4.17
CA ASN A 440 0.46 -0.93 -4.09
C ASN A 440 0.18 -0.25 -5.44
N VAL A 441 -0.79 0.67 -5.47
CA VAL A 441 -1.27 1.31 -6.70
C VAL A 441 -0.23 2.30 -7.26
N GLU A 442 0.45 3.05 -6.40
CA GLU A 442 1.50 3.97 -6.83
C GLU A 442 2.66 3.21 -7.50
N GLN A 443 3.07 2.08 -6.91
CA GLN A 443 4.09 1.21 -7.50
C GLN A 443 3.67 0.65 -8.87
N PHE A 444 2.39 0.28 -9.02
CA PHE A 444 1.83 -0.12 -10.32
C PHE A 444 1.90 1.03 -11.34
N LEU A 445 1.51 2.24 -10.94
CA LEU A 445 1.53 3.42 -11.81
C LEU A 445 2.95 3.81 -12.21
N ASP A 446 3.93 3.74 -11.30
CA ASP A 446 5.33 4.07 -11.60
C ASP A 446 5.94 3.15 -12.66
N LEU A 447 5.76 1.83 -12.51
CA LEU A 447 6.21 0.85 -13.51
C LEU A 447 5.46 1.02 -14.83
N SER A 448 4.14 1.19 -14.77
CA SER A 448 3.31 1.40 -15.95
C SER A 448 3.72 2.67 -16.70
N ALA A 449 4.06 3.75 -16.00
CA ALA A 449 4.50 5.01 -16.59
C ALA A 449 5.79 4.84 -17.40
N LYS A 450 6.79 4.15 -16.83
CA LYS A 450 8.06 3.85 -17.52
C LYS A 450 7.85 2.99 -18.77
N MET A 451 7.00 1.96 -18.68
CA MET A 451 6.65 1.13 -19.83
C MET A 451 5.90 1.93 -20.90
N TYR A 452 4.96 2.78 -20.49
CA TYR A 452 4.15 3.59 -21.38
C TYR A 452 4.98 4.61 -22.17
N GLU A 453 5.97 5.24 -21.52
CA GLU A 453 6.90 6.16 -22.19
C GLU A 453 7.65 5.51 -23.35
N LEU A 454 8.17 4.29 -23.14
CA LEU A 454 8.86 3.56 -24.21
C LEU A 454 7.88 3.12 -25.31
N LEU A 455 6.65 2.74 -24.96
CA LEU A 455 5.60 2.42 -25.93
C LEU A 455 5.24 3.60 -26.83
N VAL A 456 5.17 4.80 -26.27
CA VAL A 456 4.91 6.02 -27.04
C VAL A 456 6.06 6.27 -28.02
N ALA A 457 7.31 6.21 -27.55
CA ALA A 457 8.47 6.39 -28.42
C ALA A 457 8.48 5.35 -29.57
N LYS A 458 8.11 4.10 -29.27
CA LYS A 458 7.96 3.05 -30.28
C LYS A 458 6.85 3.31 -31.26
N LYS A 459 5.66 3.71 -30.79
CA LYS A 459 4.53 4.02 -31.66
C LYS A 459 4.79 5.20 -32.58
N ILE A 460 5.56 6.20 -32.13
CA ILE A 460 6.02 7.30 -32.98
C ILE A 460 6.94 6.78 -34.09
N SER A 461 7.77 5.79 -33.78
CA SER A 461 8.75 5.22 -34.73
C SER A 461 8.12 4.22 -35.70
N ASP A 462 7.26 3.32 -35.22
CA ASP A 462 6.47 2.37 -36.00
C ASP A 462 5.02 2.35 -35.47
N PRO A 463 4.11 3.12 -36.09
CA PRO A 463 2.70 3.17 -35.68
C PRO A 463 1.95 1.85 -35.83
N SER A 464 2.45 0.92 -36.65
CA SER A 464 1.79 -0.33 -37.01
C SER A 464 2.18 -1.46 -36.07
N HIS A 465 3.40 -1.44 -35.54
CA HIS A 465 3.93 -2.47 -34.66
C HIS A 465 4.64 -1.86 -33.45
N TYR A 466 3.88 -1.58 -32.40
CA TYR A 466 4.41 -1.10 -31.11
C TYR A 466 4.06 -2.08 -29.98
N VAL A 467 5.05 -2.89 -29.60
CA VAL A 467 4.96 -3.81 -28.45
C VAL A 467 6.28 -3.73 -27.68
N LEU A 468 6.22 -3.77 -26.35
CA LEU A 468 7.42 -3.98 -25.54
C LEU A 468 7.78 -5.46 -25.53
N THR A 469 9.00 -5.78 -25.94
CA THR A 469 9.50 -7.15 -25.89
C THR A 469 9.71 -7.60 -24.45
N ALA A 470 9.87 -8.89 -24.22
CA ALA A 470 10.13 -9.43 -22.89
C ALA A 470 11.40 -8.81 -22.26
N GLU A 471 12.43 -8.57 -23.07
CA GLU A 471 13.72 -8.02 -22.66
C GLU A 471 13.65 -6.55 -22.28
N GLU A 472 12.88 -5.75 -23.03
CA GLU A 472 12.68 -4.34 -22.69
C GLU A 472 11.89 -4.18 -21.40
N GLN A 473 10.84 -4.99 -21.22
CA GLN A 473 10.06 -5.02 -19.98
C GLN A 473 10.95 -5.41 -18.80
N ASP A 474 11.73 -6.48 -18.94
CA ASP A 474 12.64 -6.96 -17.89
C ASP A 474 13.69 -5.90 -17.51
N ASN A 475 14.29 -5.22 -18.50
CA ASN A 475 15.23 -4.13 -18.26
C ASN A 475 14.57 -2.95 -17.53
N ILE A 476 13.38 -2.50 -17.95
CA ILE A 476 12.63 -1.43 -17.27
C ILE A 476 12.37 -1.79 -15.81
N VAL A 477 11.97 -3.03 -15.54
CA VAL A 477 11.70 -3.51 -14.18
C VAL A 477 12.97 -3.53 -13.33
N ARG A 478 14.10 -4.00 -13.88
CA ARG A 478 15.39 -4.03 -13.17
C ARG A 478 15.90 -2.63 -12.86
N ASP A 479 15.83 -1.72 -13.82
CA ASP A 479 16.23 -0.33 -13.63
C ASP A 479 15.35 0.37 -12.59
N PHE A 480 14.04 0.09 -12.60
CA PHE A 480 13.12 0.56 -11.57
C PHE A 480 13.49 0.03 -10.18
N ALA A 481 13.74 -1.28 -10.06
CA ALA A 481 14.08 -1.91 -8.80
C ALA A 481 15.41 -1.37 -8.23
N LEU A 482 16.43 -1.21 -9.08
CA LEU A 482 17.72 -0.63 -8.71
C LEU A 482 17.57 0.80 -8.20
N ALA A 483 16.85 1.67 -8.94
CA ALA A 483 16.64 3.05 -8.53
C ALA A 483 15.90 3.14 -7.19
N ARG A 484 14.87 2.30 -6.99
CA ARG A 484 14.07 2.28 -5.76
C ARG A 484 14.86 1.74 -4.56
N LEU A 485 15.78 0.80 -4.77
CA LEU A 485 16.67 0.32 -3.72
C LEU A 485 17.62 1.42 -3.23
N GLU A 486 18.16 2.23 -4.14
CA GLU A 486 19.02 3.36 -3.79
C GLU A 486 18.28 4.44 -3.00
N ASP A 487 17.00 4.68 -3.31
CA ASP A 487 16.17 5.63 -2.57
C ASP A 487 15.95 5.23 -1.09
N ILE A 488 16.06 3.94 -0.73
CA ILE A 488 15.93 3.48 0.66
C ILE A 488 16.94 4.19 1.57
N LYS A 489 18.15 4.47 1.09
CA LYS A 489 19.22 5.10 1.87
C LYS A 489 18.87 6.50 2.36
N ARG A 490 17.86 7.15 1.76
CA ARG A 490 17.37 8.49 2.13
C ARG A 490 16.35 8.48 3.26
N LEU A 491 15.83 7.30 3.63
CA LEU A 491 14.86 7.17 4.70
C LEU A 491 15.52 7.24 6.09
N PRO A 492 14.75 7.55 7.15
CA PRO A 492 15.22 7.34 8.52
C PRO A 492 15.70 5.90 8.69
N ARG A 493 16.90 5.70 9.26
CA ARG A 493 17.57 4.39 9.38
C ARG A 493 17.79 3.66 8.03
N GLY A 494 17.74 4.37 6.90
CA GLY A 494 17.80 3.83 5.55
C GLY A 494 19.00 2.93 5.27
N ASN A 495 20.20 3.28 5.75
CA ASN A 495 21.39 2.44 5.58
C ASN A 495 21.27 1.07 6.28
N LYS A 496 20.65 1.04 7.48
CA LYS A 496 20.44 -0.22 8.21
C LYS A 496 19.36 -1.07 7.53
N ILE A 497 18.27 -0.44 7.09
CA ILE A 497 17.22 -1.12 6.29
C ILE A 497 17.83 -1.72 5.02
N TYR A 498 18.64 -0.96 4.30
CA TYR A 498 19.33 -1.42 3.11
C TYR A 498 20.20 -2.65 3.41
N GLY A 499 21.06 -2.59 4.44
CA GLY A 499 21.93 -3.71 4.82
C GLY A 499 21.15 -4.97 5.17
N PHE A 500 20.08 -4.84 5.97
CA PHE A 500 19.20 -5.95 6.32
C PHE A 500 18.53 -6.57 5.09
N LEU A 501 17.99 -5.75 4.18
CA LEU A 501 17.35 -6.23 2.96
C LEU A 501 18.33 -6.93 2.01
N MET A 502 19.58 -6.45 1.92
CA MET A 502 20.63 -7.13 1.15
C MET A 502 20.88 -8.55 1.69
N HIS A 503 21.08 -8.69 3.00
CA HIS A 503 21.25 -10.01 3.63
C HIS A 503 20.05 -10.93 3.41
N LEU A 504 18.83 -10.38 3.48
CA LEU A 504 17.61 -11.15 3.22
C LEU A 504 17.50 -11.58 1.76
N MET A 505 17.82 -10.70 0.81
CA MET A 505 17.83 -11.02 -0.62
C MET A 505 18.86 -12.09 -0.95
N ASP A 506 20.08 -11.99 -0.40
CA ASP A 506 21.12 -13.02 -0.55
C ASP A 506 20.64 -14.36 0.00
N PHE A 507 20.05 -14.38 1.20
CA PHE A 507 19.45 -15.57 1.80
C PHE A 507 18.38 -16.21 0.90
N CYS A 508 17.46 -15.39 0.39
CA CYS A 508 16.41 -15.83 -0.52
C CYS A 508 16.97 -16.39 -1.83
N HIS A 509 17.97 -15.73 -2.41
CA HIS A 509 18.64 -16.12 -3.65
C HIS A 509 19.37 -17.46 -3.49
N GLU A 510 20.21 -17.58 -2.45
CA GLU A 510 20.97 -18.80 -2.16
C GLU A 510 20.06 -20.02 -2.02
N LEU A 511 18.91 -19.88 -1.37
CA LEU A 511 17.97 -20.98 -1.15
C LEU A 511 17.14 -21.33 -2.38
N THR A 512 16.71 -20.31 -3.15
CA THR A 512 15.84 -20.49 -4.32
C THR A 512 16.56 -21.24 -5.43
N PHE A 513 17.84 -20.96 -5.66
CA PHE A 513 18.61 -21.57 -6.75
C PHE A 513 19.40 -22.82 -6.36
N THR A 514 19.08 -23.42 -5.21
CA THR A 514 19.66 -24.71 -4.83
C THR A 514 19.15 -25.85 -5.72
N PRO A 515 19.95 -26.90 -5.95
CA PRO A 515 19.46 -28.13 -6.57
C PRO A 515 18.33 -28.79 -5.78
N THR A 516 18.29 -28.61 -4.46
CA THR A 516 17.24 -29.12 -3.55
C THR A 516 16.07 -28.15 -3.37
N TYR A 517 16.00 -27.09 -4.18
CA TYR A 517 14.93 -26.11 -4.21
C TYR A 517 13.57 -26.76 -3.96
N SER A 518 12.77 -26.18 -3.06
CA SER A 518 11.56 -26.81 -2.52
C SER A 518 10.29 -26.43 -3.30
N TYR A 519 9.14 -26.64 -2.69
CA TYR A 519 7.79 -26.45 -3.23
C TYR A 519 7.45 -25.07 -3.84
N ARG A 520 8.23 -23.99 -3.60
CA ARG A 520 8.03 -22.60 -4.06
C ARG A 520 9.29 -21.74 -3.90
N SER A 521 9.33 -20.57 -4.56
CA SER A 521 10.45 -19.60 -4.50
C SER A 521 10.58 -19.04 -3.10
N VAL A 522 11.78 -19.12 -2.52
CA VAL A 522 12.03 -18.60 -1.18
C VAL A 522 12.16 -17.10 -1.30
N THR A 523 11.05 -16.41 -1.01
CA THR A 523 10.93 -14.95 -1.10
C THR A 523 10.76 -14.32 0.28
N GLY A 524 10.89 -15.10 1.35
CA GLY A 524 10.73 -14.62 2.70
C GLY A 524 11.23 -15.58 3.77
N PHE A 525 11.13 -15.13 5.02
CA PHE A 525 11.47 -15.92 6.20
C PHE A 525 10.30 -15.98 7.17
N ALA A 526 10.31 -16.98 8.04
CA ALA A 526 9.31 -17.14 9.09
C ALA A 526 9.94 -17.11 10.47
N VAL A 527 9.24 -16.46 11.40
CA VAL A 527 9.57 -16.41 12.83
C VAL A 527 8.39 -17.00 13.60
N LYS A 528 8.67 -17.74 14.67
CA LYS A 528 7.60 -18.24 15.55
C LYS A 528 6.97 -17.06 16.28
N GLU A 529 5.66 -16.99 16.33
CA GLU A 529 4.95 -15.87 16.97
C GLU A 529 5.22 -15.78 18.48
N GLU A 530 5.15 -16.91 19.16
CA GLU A 530 5.28 -17.00 20.61
C GLU A 530 6.56 -17.76 20.98
N ASN A 531 7.31 -17.23 21.95
CA ASN A 531 8.46 -17.91 22.53
C ASN A 531 7.98 -18.97 23.52
N SER A 532 7.54 -20.13 23.02
CA SER A 532 7.17 -21.26 23.87
C SER A 532 8.42 -22.05 24.27
N GLY A 533 9.07 -21.70 25.38
CA GLY A 533 10.29 -22.35 25.85
C GLY A 533 10.42 -22.36 27.37
N LYS A 534 11.00 -23.44 27.93
CA LYS A 534 11.26 -23.67 29.36
C LYS A 534 12.10 -22.57 30.06
N TRP A 535 12.68 -21.64 29.28
CA TRP A 535 13.67 -20.64 29.70
C TRP A 535 13.43 -19.22 29.12
N SER A 536 12.37 -19.01 28.34
CA SER A 536 11.94 -17.68 27.87
C SER A 536 10.74 -17.21 28.70
N LYS A 537 10.56 -15.90 28.88
CA LYS A 537 9.29 -15.39 29.40
C LYS A 537 8.21 -15.71 28.38
N ASP A 538 7.07 -16.24 28.83
CA ASP A 538 5.91 -16.41 27.97
C ASP A 538 5.52 -15.05 27.38
N GLY A 539 5.46 -14.94 26.06
CA GLY A 539 5.23 -13.67 25.37
C GLY A 539 5.66 -13.68 23.91
N PHE A 540 5.49 -12.53 23.26
CA PHE A 540 5.93 -12.31 21.89
C PHE A 540 7.41 -11.88 21.85
N TRP A 541 8.18 -12.45 20.93
CA TRP A 541 9.61 -12.17 20.82
C TRP A 541 9.94 -10.68 20.59
N PHE A 542 9.03 -9.94 19.94
CA PHE A 542 9.20 -8.52 19.63
C PHE A 542 8.94 -7.59 20.82
N GLN A 543 8.59 -8.14 21.99
CA GLN A 543 8.46 -7.39 23.25
C GLN A 543 9.71 -7.54 24.14
N GLU A 544 10.67 -8.38 23.74
CA GLU A 544 11.91 -8.59 24.49
C GLU A 544 12.92 -7.49 24.14
N GLU A 545 13.55 -6.88 25.15
CA GLU A 545 14.59 -5.86 24.97
C GLU A 545 15.72 -6.33 24.04
N ALA A 546 16.07 -7.63 24.10
CA ALA A 546 17.09 -8.23 23.25
C ALA A 546 16.77 -8.20 21.74
N ASN A 547 15.50 -8.00 21.36
CA ASN A 547 15.05 -7.94 19.97
C ASN A 547 14.47 -6.58 19.60
N GLU A 548 14.65 -5.53 20.42
CA GLU A 548 14.05 -4.22 20.18
C GLU A 548 14.47 -3.64 18.82
N GLU A 549 15.77 -3.70 18.49
CA GLU A 549 16.29 -3.17 17.23
C GLU A 549 15.74 -3.94 16.01
N LEU A 550 15.67 -5.26 16.07
CA LEU A 550 15.06 -6.09 15.03
C LEU A 550 13.57 -5.78 14.85
N SER A 551 12.87 -5.56 15.96
CA SER A 551 11.45 -5.28 15.96
C SER A 551 11.16 -3.91 15.32
N ILE A 552 11.98 -2.90 15.62
CA ILE A 552 11.94 -1.59 14.95
C ILE A 552 12.28 -1.72 13.47
N MET A 553 13.31 -2.51 13.12
CA MET A 553 13.70 -2.75 11.72
C MET A 553 12.56 -3.34 10.89
N LEU A 554 11.92 -4.39 11.42
CA LEU A 554 10.81 -5.05 10.74
C LEU A 554 9.56 -4.16 10.70
N LYS A 555 9.31 -3.37 11.74
CA LYS A 555 8.27 -2.33 11.72
C LYS A 555 8.50 -1.36 10.56
N ASP A 556 9.70 -0.81 10.41
CA ASP A 556 10.02 0.14 9.34
C ASP A 556 9.87 -0.52 7.95
N CYS A 557 10.38 -1.74 7.80
CA CYS A 557 10.26 -2.49 6.54
C CYS A 557 8.81 -2.75 6.13
N LEU A 558 7.93 -3.06 7.09
CA LEU A 558 6.49 -3.22 6.83
C LEU A 558 5.83 -1.87 6.52
N SER A 559 6.20 -0.82 7.26
CA SER A 559 5.61 0.52 7.13
C SER A 559 5.89 1.17 5.78
N TYR A 560 7.09 0.95 5.24
CA TYR A 560 7.51 1.40 3.91
C TYR A 560 7.21 0.39 2.80
N ASN A 561 6.48 -0.69 3.09
CA ASN A 561 6.09 -1.73 2.14
C ASN A 561 7.30 -2.40 1.44
N PHE A 562 8.42 -2.58 2.15
CA PHE A 562 9.55 -3.41 1.71
C PHE A 562 9.31 -4.88 2.02
N LEU A 563 8.59 -5.15 3.11
CA LEU A 563 8.16 -6.49 3.50
C LEU A 563 6.64 -6.56 3.54
N MET A 564 6.12 -7.76 3.34
CA MET A 564 4.72 -8.10 3.51
C MET A 564 4.58 -9.19 4.55
N LYS A 565 3.66 -8.98 5.50
CA LYS A 565 3.42 -9.89 6.62
C LYS A 565 2.28 -10.86 6.32
N GLN A 566 2.45 -12.12 6.70
CA GLN A 566 1.38 -13.12 6.65
C GLN A 566 1.48 -14.11 7.81
N GLY A 567 0.41 -14.25 8.61
CA GLY A 567 0.29 -15.31 9.61
C GLY A 567 -0.07 -16.66 9.00
N ILE A 568 0.57 -17.74 9.46
CA ILE A 568 0.24 -19.12 9.08
C ILE A 568 0.26 -20.06 10.29
N ASN A 569 -0.65 -21.03 10.31
CA ASN A 569 -0.61 -22.16 11.24
C ASN A 569 0.01 -23.36 10.52
N GLN A 570 1.25 -23.72 10.88
CA GLN A 570 1.94 -24.85 10.26
C GLN A 570 2.92 -25.52 11.24
N GLY A 571 2.95 -26.85 11.22
CA GLY A 571 3.84 -27.67 12.05
C GLY A 571 3.06 -28.42 13.12
N LYS A 572 3.52 -28.35 14.38
CA LYS A 572 2.80 -28.97 15.50
C LYS A 572 1.41 -28.33 15.66
N LYS A 573 0.49 -29.04 16.33
CA LYS A 573 -0.85 -28.52 16.63
C LYS A 573 -0.73 -27.14 17.27
N ASP A 574 -1.41 -26.16 16.69
CA ASP A 574 -1.46 -24.75 17.11
C ASP A 574 -0.14 -23.96 16.99
N GLN A 575 0.85 -24.45 16.24
CA GLN A 575 2.09 -23.69 16.00
C GLN A 575 1.86 -22.56 14.98
N LYS A 576 1.99 -21.33 15.46
CA LYS A 576 1.83 -20.10 14.67
C LYS A 576 3.17 -19.55 14.22
N TRP A 577 3.22 -19.15 12.95
CA TRP A 577 4.36 -18.49 12.34
C TRP A 577 3.91 -17.16 11.74
N THR A 578 4.75 -16.14 11.93
CA THR A 578 4.68 -14.91 11.15
C THR A 578 5.70 -15.00 10.02
N ILE A 579 5.23 -14.89 8.78
CA ILE A 579 6.07 -14.86 7.59
C ILE A 579 6.25 -13.42 7.13
N PHE A 580 7.47 -13.07 6.77
CA PHE A 580 7.85 -11.79 6.17
C PHE A 580 8.37 -12.06 4.76
N TYR A 581 7.59 -11.68 3.74
CA TYR A 581 7.96 -11.79 2.33
C TYR A 581 8.54 -10.48 1.83
N LEU A 582 9.55 -10.56 0.96
CA LEU A 582 10.02 -9.44 0.17
C LEU A 582 8.89 -8.89 -0.71
N ASN A 583 8.85 -7.56 -0.84
CA ASN A 583 8.09 -6.94 -1.92
C ASN A 583 8.62 -7.45 -3.27
N SER A 584 7.72 -7.75 -4.21
CA SER A 584 8.05 -8.32 -5.52
C SER A 584 9.05 -7.48 -6.34
N TRP A 585 9.15 -6.16 -6.14
CA TRP A 585 10.21 -5.38 -6.79
C TRP A 585 11.61 -5.67 -6.23
N LEU A 586 11.73 -6.01 -4.94
CA LEU A 586 13.00 -6.48 -4.33
C LEU A 586 13.35 -7.87 -4.85
N CYS A 587 12.36 -8.73 -5.07
CA CYS A 587 12.58 -9.99 -5.79
C CYS A 587 13.15 -9.72 -7.19
N ALA A 588 12.66 -8.69 -7.89
CA ALA A 588 13.17 -8.32 -9.20
C ALA A 588 14.63 -7.87 -9.20
N TYR A 589 15.02 -7.07 -8.19
CA TYR A 589 16.42 -6.71 -7.97
C TYR A 589 17.29 -7.96 -7.71
N ALA A 590 16.81 -8.88 -6.88
CA ALA A 590 17.52 -10.10 -6.51
C ALA A 590 17.41 -11.23 -7.56
N HIS A 591 16.86 -10.98 -8.76
CA HIS A 591 16.63 -12.00 -9.80
C HIS A 591 15.76 -13.19 -9.35
N LEU A 592 14.92 -13.00 -8.33
CA LEU A 592 14.05 -14.03 -7.78
C LEU A 592 12.74 -14.13 -8.57
N PRO A 593 12.16 -15.34 -8.73
CA PRO A 593 10.80 -15.49 -9.23
C PRO A 593 9.77 -14.81 -8.32
N LEU A 594 8.66 -14.37 -8.91
CA LEU A 594 7.62 -13.61 -8.19
C LEU A 594 6.54 -14.49 -7.56
N GLU A 595 6.53 -15.79 -7.85
CA GLU A 595 5.59 -16.70 -7.24
C GLU A 595 5.82 -16.75 -5.71
N ARG A 596 4.80 -16.32 -4.97
CA ARG A 596 4.86 -16.27 -3.51
C ARG A 596 4.53 -17.62 -2.89
N GLY A 597 5.02 -17.82 -1.67
CA GLY A 597 4.64 -18.93 -0.81
C GLY A 597 5.82 -19.75 -0.30
N GLY A 598 7.02 -19.60 -0.88
CA GLY A 598 8.23 -20.21 -0.35
C GLY A 598 8.85 -19.35 0.74
N TRP A 599 9.09 -19.98 1.90
CA TRP A 599 9.78 -19.35 3.02
C TRP A 599 10.59 -20.38 3.79
N ARG A 600 11.49 -19.88 4.64
CA ARG A 600 12.26 -20.70 5.58
C ARG A 600 12.23 -20.13 6.99
N PRO A 601 12.17 -21.00 8.02
CA PRO A 601 12.26 -20.53 9.40
C PRO A 601 13.66 -19.96 9.66
N LEU A 602 13.73 -18.78 10.28
CA LEU A 602 14.96 -18.19 10.78
C LEU A 602 14.89 -18.02 12.29
N THR A 603 16.05 -18.15 12.93
CA THR A 603 16.18 -17.86 14.36
C THR A 603 16.35 -16.36 14.56
N LEU A 604 15.85 -15.85 15.68
CA LEU A 604 16.03 -14.45 16.08
C LEU A 604 17.53 -14.08 16.17
N HIS A 605 18.37 -15.01 16.64
CA HIS A 605 19.82 -14.80 16.67
C HIS A 605 20.40 -14.53 15.28
N LYS A 606 19.97 -15.30 14.27
CA LYS A 606 20.43 -15.10 12.89
C LYS A 606 19.95 -13.75 12.32
N LEU A 607 18.70 -13.38 12.59
CA LEU A 607 18.15 -12.10 12.15
C LEU A 607 18.84 -10.90 12.82
N ASN A 608 19.09 -10.97 14.13
CA ASN A 608 19.84 -9.93 14.84
C ASN A 608 21.29 -9.81 14.34
N SER A 609 21.91 -10.89 13.83
CA SER A 609 23.25 -10.83 13.24
C SER A 609 23.33 -10.08 11.91
N TRP A 610 22.18 -9.68 11.32
CA TRP A 610 22.11 -8.91 10.08
C TRP A 610 21.90 -7.40 10.30
N LEU A 611 21.70 -6.98 11.56
CA LEU A 611 21.59 -5.57 11.96
C LEU A 611 22.98 -4.99 12.24
#